data_AF-A0A850HFT0-F1
#
_entry.id   AF-A0A850HFT0-F1
#
_cell.length_a   1.000
_cell.length_b   1.000
_cell.length_c   1.000
_cell.angle_alpha   90.00
_cell.angle_beta   90.00
_cell.angle_gamma   90.00
#
_symmetry.space_group_name_H-M   'P 1'
#
loop_
_entity.id
_entity.type
_entity.pdbx_description
1 polymer ?
#
loop_
_entity_poly.entity_id
_entity_poly.type
_entity_poly.pdbx_seq_one_letter_code
_entity_poly.pdbx_strand_id
1 'polypeptide(L)'
;MPFKKGQSGNPGGKAKIVLPDGRTLTDLAREHTREAVETLVEIATGGESENARVSAAIALLDRGWGKPKQDLGIEVRSDEATATLLEAARKRALVPRLEAA
;
A
#
# COMPACT_ATOMS: atom_id res chain seq x y z
N MET A 1 18.65 23.22 -6.44
CA MET A 1 17.33 23.90 -6.55
C MET A 1 16.43 23.35 -5.45
N PRO A 2 15.79 24.19 -4.63
CA PRO A 2 14.89 23.72 -3.58
C PRO A 2 13.58 23.14 -4.17
N PHE A 3 13.01 22.15 -3.49
CA PHE A 3 11.73 21.52 -3.85
C PHE A 3 10.56 22.51 -3.69
N LYS A 4 9.67 22.60 -4.69
CA LYS A 4 8.49 23.47 -4.65
C LYS A 4 7.29 22.70 -4.09
N LYS A 5 6.76 23.12 -2.94
CA LYS A 5 5.58 22.51 -2.31
C LYS A 5 4.41 22.46 -3.31
N GLY A 6 3.82 21.27 -3.48
CA GLY A 6 2.71 21.03 -4.41
C GLY A 6 3.12 20.65 -5.83
N GLN A 7 4.42 20.65 -6.15
CA GLN A 7 4.93 20.19 -7.45
C GLN A 7 5.73 18.89 -7.24
N SER A 8 5.34 17.82 -7.92
CA SER A 8 6.14 16.58 -7.92
C SER A 8 7.55 16.85 -8.45
N GLY A 9 8.57 16.32 -7.79
CA GLY A 9 9.95 16.34 -8.30
C GLY A 9 10.13 15.55 -9.59
N ASN A 10 9.16 14.70 -9.93
CA ASN A 10 9.02 14.06 -11.23
C ASN A 10 7.58 14.25 -11.74
N PRO A 11 7.26 15.38 -12.39
CA PRO A 11 5.92 15.67 -12.88
C PRO A 11 5.40 14.64 -13.90
N GLY A 12 6.30 14.02 -14.67
CA GLY A 12 5.95 12.99 -15.68
C GLY A 12 5.82 11.58 -15.12
N GLY A 13 6.14 11.37 -13.84
CA GLY A 13 6.17 10.04 -13.23
C GLY A 13 7.22 9.12 -13.83
N LYS A 14 7.18 7.84 -13.45
CA LYS A 14 8.03 6.82 -14.10
C LYS A 14 7.46 6.55 -15.49
N ALA A 15 8.31 6.62 -16.52
CA ALA A 15 7.91 6.26 -17.87
C ALA A 15 7.39 4.82 -17.89
N LYS A 16 6.24 4.60 -18.55
CA LYS A 16 5.70 3.24 -18.73
C LYS A 16 6.58 2.51 -19.74
N ILE A 17 7.14 1.37 -19.34
CA ILE A 17 7.78 0.46 -20.27
C ILE A 17 6.66 -0.29 -21.00
N VAL A 18 6.53 -0.03 -22.30
CA VAL A 18 5.51 -0.60 -23.18
C VAL A 18 6.20 -1.57 -24.15
N LEU A 19 5.65 -2.77 -24.28
CA LEU A 19 6.10 -3.82 -25.19
C LEU A 19 5.68 -3.48 -26.65
N PRO A 20 6.26 -4.13 -27.67
CA PRO A 20 5.93 -3.87 -29.09
C PRO A 20 4.44 -4.02 -29.44
N ASP A 21 3.69 -4.79 -28.66
CA ASP A 21 2.25 -5.03 -28.82
C ASP A 21 1.36 -4.02 -28.06
N GLY A 22 1.97 -2.99 -27.43
CA GLY A 22 1.25 -1.95 -26.71
C GLY A 22 0.91 -2.26 -25.24
N ARG A 23 1.22 -3.47 -24.75
CA ARG A 23 1.00 -3.84 -23.35
C ARG A 23 2.15 -3.38 -22.45
N THR A 24 1.87 -3.17 -21.17
CA THR A 24 2.93 -2.98 -20.17
C THR A 24 3.36 -4.32 -19.58
N LEU A 25 4.54 -4.37 -18.96
CA LEU A 25 4.96 -5.55 -18.17
C LEU A 25 3.94 -5.90 -17.07
N THR A 26 3.21 -4.92 -16.55
CA THR A 26 2.15 -5.16 -15.57
C THR A 26 0.96 -5.90 -16.17
N ASP A 27 0.60 -5.61 -17.42
CA ASP A 27 -0.52 -6.28 -18.10
C ASP A 27 -0.16 -7.74 -18.37
N LEU A 28 1.06 -7.99 -18.87
CA LEU A 28 1.57 -9.34 -19.05
C LEU A 28 1.60 -10.13 -17.74
N ALA A 29 2.09 -9.53 -16.64
CA ALA A 29 2.12 -10.19 -15.34
C ALA A 29 0.72 -10.52 -14.80
N ARG A 30 -0.29 -9.68 -15.10
CA ARG A 30 -1.68 -9.93 -14.69
C ARG A 30 -2.29 -11.12 -15.41
N GLU A 31 -1.95 -11.36 -16.67
CA GLU A 31 -2.44 -12.51 -17.43
C GLU A 31 -2.02 -13.84 -16.79
N HIS A 32 -0.82 -13.92 -16.22
CA HIS A 32 -0.32 -15.11 -15.52
C HIS A 32 -0.83 -15.26 -14.08
N THR A 33 -1.72 -14.39 -13.60
CA THR A 33 -2.16 -14.43 -12.19
C THR A 33 -2.79 -15.77 -11.82
N ARG A 34 -3.61 -16.34 -12.70
CA ARG A 34 -4.27 -17.64 -12.45
C ARG A 34 -3.25 -18.75 -12.27
N GLU A 35 -2.37 -18.91 -13.26
CA GLU A 35 -1.31 -19.91 -13.27
C GLU A 35 -0.39 -19.76 -12.06
N ALA A 36 0.03 -18.53 -11.74
CA ALA A 36 0.85 -18.27 -10.57
C ALA A 36 0.17 -18.65 -9.25
N VAL A 37 -1.15 -18.46 -9.13
CA VAL A 37 -1.91 -18.89 -7.95
C VAL A 37 -1.99 -20.42 -7.89
N GLU A 38 -2.23 -21.09 -9.01
CA GLU A 38 -2.25 -22.56 -9.10
C GLU A 38 -0.90 -23.16 -8.70
N THR A 39 0.21 -22.60 -9.20
CA THR A 39 1.57 -23.00 -8.78
C THR A 39 1.82 -22.80 -7.29
N LEU A 40 1.32 -21.71 -6.68
CA LEU A 40 1.43 -21.52 -5.23
C LEU A 40 0.66 -22.60 -4.45
N VAL A 41 -0.50 -23.05 -4.95
CA VAL A 41 -1.25 -24.16 -4.33
C VAL A 41 -0.49 -25.47 -4.44
N GLU A 42 0.11 -25.77 -5.59
CA GLU A 42 0.95 -26.95 -5.79
C GLU A 42 2.16 -26.94 -4.85
N ILE A 43 2.86 -25.81 -4.75
CA ILE A 43 4.00 -25.66 -3.84
C ILE A 43 3.53 -25.82 -2.39
N ALA A 44 2.41 -25.21 -2.00
CA ALA A 44 1.90 -25.30 -0.62
C ALA A 44 1.53 -26.74 -0.21
N THR A 45 1.02 -27.54 -1.15
CA THR A 45 0.52 -28.90 -0.88
C THR A 45 1.57 -30.00 -1.08
N GLY A 46 2.52 -29.82 -2.02
CA GLY A 46 3.45 -30.86 -2.44
C GLY A 46 4.90 -30.42 -2.64
N GLY A 47 5.27 -29.18 -2.26
CA GLY A 47 6.63 -28.68 -2.42
C GLY A 47 7.67 -29.46 -1.60
N GLU A 48 8.88 -29.60 -2.16
CA GLU A 48 9.98 -30.40 -1.59
C GLU A 48 10.50 -29.85 -0.25
N SER A 49 10.47 -28.52 -0.08
CA SER A 49 10.98 -27.85 1.13
C SER A 49 9.84 -27.27 1.96
N GLU A 50 9.88 -27.50 3.27
CA GLU A 50 8.91 -26.92 4.21
C GLU A 50 8.87 -25.39 4.11
N ASN A 51 10.02 -24.76 3.90
CA ASN A 51 10.12 -23.30 3.76
C ASN A 51 9.39 -22.81 2.49
N ALA A 52 9.50 -23.56 1.39
CA ALA A 52 8.76 -23.25 0.16
C ALA A 52 7.25 -23.40 0.38
N ARG A 53 6.82 -24.47 1.08
CA ARG A 53 5.40 -24.69 1.42
C ARG A 53 4.84 -23.56 2.29
N VAL A 54 5.56 -23.20 3.36
CA VAL A 54 5.18 -22.11 4.27
C VAL A 54 5.12 -20.77 3.53
N SER A 55 6.12 -20.47 2.71
CA SER A 55 6.15 -19.23 1.92
C SER A 55 4.97 -19.14 0.94
N ALA A 56 4.63 -20.25 0.27
CA ALA A 56 3.49 -20.30 -0.64
C ALA A 56 2.15 -20.16 0.09
N ALA A 57 1.99 -20.82 1.25
CA ALA A 57 0.81 -20.71 2.08
C ALA A 57 0.59 -19.27 2.59
N ILE A 58 1.65 -18.61 3.09
CA ILE A 58 1.59 -17.20 3.51
C ILE A 58 1.19 -16.32 2.33
N ALA A 59 1.79 -16.54 1.15
CA ALA A 59 1.51 -15.76 -0.05
C ALA A 59 0.03 -15.85 -0.49
N LEU A 60 -0.61 -17.02 -0.33
CA LEU A 60 -2.04 -17.22 -0.60
C LEU A 60 -2.92 -16.52 0.44
N LEU A 61 -2.61 -16.70 1.73
CA LEU A 61 -3.37 -16.10 2.83
C LEU A 61 -3.32 -14.57 2.79
N ASP A 62 -2.14 -13.99 2.56
CA ASP A 62 -1.95 -12.53 2.46
C ASP A 62 -2.76 -11.92 1.31
N ARG A 63 -3.04 -12.68 0.24
CA ARG A 63 -3.85 -12.22 -0.90
C ARG A 63 -5.34 -12.38 -0.64
N GLY A 64 -5.77 -13.44 0.03
CA GLY A 64 -7.17 -13.71 0.33
C GLY A 64 -7.72 -12.89 1.50
N TRP A 65 -6.90 -12.69 2.54
CA TRP A 65 -7.31 -12.08 3.80
C TRP A 65 -6.60 -10.76 4.09
N GLY A 66 -5.58 -10.40 3.30
CA GLY A 66 -4.71 -9.28 3.59
C GLY A 66 -3.63 -9.65 4.61
N LYS A 67 -2.64 -8.76 4.76
CA LYS A 67 -1.64 -8.87 5.81
C LYS A 67 -2.22 -8.43 7.16
N PRO A 68 -1.78 -9.03 8.28
CA PRO A 68 -2.11 -8.53 9.61
C PRO A 68 -1.79 -7.04 9.76
N LYS A 69 -2.58 -6.33 10.57
CA LYS A 69 -2.34 -4.91 10.86
C LYS A 69 -0.95 -4.75 11.45
N GLN A 70 -0.10 -3.99 10.77
CA GLN A 70 1.22 -3.65 11.27
C GLN A 70 1.08 -2.57 12.35
N ASP A 71 1.59 -2.85 13.54
CA ASP A 71 1.81 -1.81 14.55
C ASP A 71 3.06 -1.02 14.17
N LEU A 72 2.92 0.31 14.08
CA LEU A 72 4.02 1.22 13.76
C LEU A 72 4.80 1.64 15.01
N GLY A 73 4.38 1.21 16.21
CA GLY A 73 5.05 1.57 17.46
C GLY A 73 5.05 3.08 17.70
N ILE A 74 4.06 3.80 17.17
CA ILE A 74 3.93 5.23 17.36
C ILE A 74 3.46 5.45 18.80
N GLU A 75 4.41 5.61 19.70
CA GLU A 75 4.16 6.14 21.03
C GLU A 75 3.82 7.63 20.89
N VAL A 76 2.52 7.95 20.91
CA VAL A 76 2.08 9.34 21.01
C VAL A 76 2.39 9.81 22.43
N ARG A 77 3.51 10.51 22.58
CA ARG A 77 3.78 11.27 23.79
C ARG A 77 2.81 12.44 23.81
N SER A 78 1.99 12.52 24.86
CA SER A 78 1.14 13.68 25.11
C SER A 78 2.01 14.83 25.63
N ASP A 79 2.76 15.44 24.73
CA ASP A 79 3.47 16.69 24.97
C ASP A 79 2.54 17.90 24.77
N GLU A 80 2.99 19.08 25.20
CA GLU A 80 2.20 20.31 25.11
C GLU A 80 1.80 20.65 23.65
N ALA A 81 2.61 20.23 22.69
CA ALA A 81 2.35 20.38 21.26
C ALA A 81 1.15 19.53 20.79
N THR A 82 1.07 18.25 21.20
CA THR A 82 -0.07 17.38 20.86
C THR A 82 -1.37 17.85 21.53
N ALA A 83 -1.30 18.35 22.76
CA ALA A 83 -2.46 18.94 23.45
C ALA A 83 -3.00 20.19 22.72
N THR A 84 -2.09 21.06 22.27
CA THR A 84 -2.46 22.29 21.54
C THR A 84 -3.07 21.98 20.18
N LEU A 85 -2.53 21.00 19.46
CA LEU A 85 -3.07 20.54 18.17
C LEU A 85 -4.45 19.91 18.32
N LEU A 86 -4.68 19.13 19.38
CA LEU A 86 -5.98 18.52 19.67
C LEU A 86 -7.04 19.58 19.99
N GLU A 87 -6.70 20.60 20.77
CA GLU A 87 -7.60 21.72 21.07
C GLU A 87 -7.91 22.56 19.82
N ALA A 88 -6.92 22.81 18.96
CA ALA A 88 -7.15 23.50 17.69
C ALA A 88 -8.07 22.68 16.76
N ALA A 89 -7.91 21.36 16.70
CA ALA A 89 -8.77 20.47 15.92
C ALA A 89 -10.22 20.44 16.45
N ARG A 90 -10.41 20.41 17.77
CA ARG A 90 -11.73 20.49 18.41
C ARG A 90 -12.44 21.80 18.11
N LYS A 91 -11.73 22.93 18.24
CA LYS A 91 -12.28 24.24 17.89
C LYS A 91 -12.72 24.28 16.42
N ARG A 92 -11.93 23.71 15.51
CA ARG A 92 -12.26 23.66 14.08
C ARG A 92 -13.44 22.74 13.76
N ALA A 93 -13.64 21.67 14.53
CA ALA A 93 -14.81 20.80 14.42
C ALA A 93 -16.09 21.44 14.96
N LEU A 94 -15.97 22.40 15.88
CA LEU A 94 -17.09 23.11 16.50
C LEU A 94 -17.50 24.40 15.77
N VAL A 95 -16.70 24.91 14.83
CA VAL A 95 -17.13 25.99 13.93
C VAL A 95 -18.06 25.37 12.88
N PRO A 96 -19.37 25.68 12.87
CA PRO A 96 -20.27 25.21 11.83
C PRO A 96 -19.75 25.75 10.49
N ARG A 97 -19.80 24.95 9.41
CA ARG A 97 -19.66 25.47 8.04
C ARG A 97 -20.80 26.45 7.80
N LEU A 98 -20.62 27.71 8.17
CA LEU A 98 -21.61 28.77 8.01
C LEU A 98 -21.22 29.80 6.95
N GLU A 99 -20.23 29.50 6.11
CA GLU A 99 -19.92 30.33 4.94
C GLU A 99 -19.68 29.46 3.71
N ALA A 100 -20.78 28.93 3.19
CA ALA A 100 -20.91 28.55 1.78
C ALA A 100 -22.32 28.97 1.32
N ALA A 101 -22.49 30.27 1.11
CA ALA A 101 -23.58 30.90 0.38
C ALA A 101 -22.95 31.85 -0.64
#